data_AF-R6XVL0-F1
#
_entry.id   AF-R6XVL0-F1
#
_cell.length_a   1.000
_cell.length_b   1.000
_cell.length_c   1.000
_cell.angle_alpha   90.00
_cell.angle_beta   90.00
_cell.angle_gamma   90.00
#
_symmetry.space_group_name_H-M   'P 1'
#
loop_
_entity.id
_entity.type
_entity.pdbx_description
1 polymer ?
#
loop_
_entity_poly.entity_id
_entity_poly.type
_entity_poly.pdbx_seq_one_letter_code
_entity_poly.pdbx_strand_id
1 'polypeptide(L)'
;MLQQQRIAQTIVKLQQAGKRMPQDIRPGFDRLEEAKRILSETVNLWAGIFNQQNIGLDRWEKAEQIALTLTGANGLNVNIISPALMQAALKQAEEAHVQENINRCNMEKLSDGKPLADRLNSMLLKWTAAKLTEHRLIMPYMPQDKAVFEYGRQIGLNDNAIDNQFRILQCYMNDFTYSRKHNEPCKSKLLKCGDTLTLEVLA
;
A
#
# COMPACT_ATOMS: atom_id res chain seq x y z
N MET A 1 -17.19 4.47 -16.13
CA MET A 1 -17.51 5.90 -15.89
C MET A 1 -18.40 5.97 -14.66
N LEU A 2 -18.10 6.85 -13.70
CA LEU A 2 -18.90 6.99 -12.47
C LEU A 2 -20.23 7.67 -12.81
N GLN A 3 -21.33 6.98 -12.57
CA GLN A 3 -22.65 7.55 -12.78
C GLN A 3 -22.88 8.71 -11.79
N GLN A 4 -23.44 9.82 -12.26
CA GLN A 4 -23.79 10.96 -11.41
C GLN A 4 -24.67 10.55 -10.22
N GLN A 5 -25.55 9.56 -10.42
CA GLN A 5 -26.38 9.01 -9.35
C GLN A 5 -25.55 8.42 -8.20
N ARG A 6 -24.43 7.75 -8.50
CA ARG A 6 -23.52 7.24 -7.46
C ARG A 6 -22.81 8.37 -6.73
N ILE A 7 -22.36 9.39 -7.44
CA ILE A 7 -21.73 10.57 -6.84
C ILE A 7 -22.71 11.26 -5.88
N ALA A 8 -23.97 11.42 -6.29
CA ALA A 8 -25.03 11.95 -5.43
C ALA A 8 -25.25 11.08 -4.19
N GLN A 9 -25.29 9.75 -4.34
CA GLN A 9 -25.39 8.84 -3.19
C GLN A 9 -24.21 8.97 -2.22
N THR A 10 -22.98 9.06 -2.74
CA THR A 10 -21.78 9.27 -1.91
C THR A 10 -21.87 10.59 -1.13
N ILE A 11 -22.30 11.69 -1.77
CA ILE A 11 -22.49 12.98 -1.10
C ILE A 11 -23.56 12.89 0.00
N VAL A 12 -24.68 12.22 -0.26
CA VAL A 12 -25.73 12.00 0.75
C VAL A 12 -25.20 11.19 1.95
N LYS A 13 -24.42 10.14 1.71
CA LYS A 13 -23.82 9.35 2.80
C LYS A 13 -22.83 10.18 3.63
N LEU A 14 -22.02 11.01 2.98
CA LEU A 14 -21.10 11.92 3.69
C LEU A 14 -21.86 12.91 4.56
N GLN A 15 -22.99 13.45 4.05
CA GLN A 15 -23.86 14.32 4.84
C GLN A 15 -24.46 13.59 6.05
N GLN A 16 -24.92 12.35 5.87
CA GLN A 16 -25.44 11.50 6.96
C GLN A 16 -24.38 11.17 8.00
N ALA A 17 -23.11 11.05 7.59
CA ALA A 17 -21.96 10.87 8.47
C ALA A 17 -21.54 12.16 9.21
N GLY A 18 -22.30 13.26 9.08
CA GLY A 18 -22.05 14.52 9.78
C GLY A 18 -21.09 15.46 9.06
N LYS A 19 -20.68 15.16 7.81
CA LYS A 19 -19.94 16.11 6.98
C LYS A 19 -20.87 17.23 6.51
N ARG A 20 -20.36 18.45 6.44
CA ARG A 20 -21.12 19.65 6.06
C ARG A 20 -21.01 19.89 4.56
N MET A 21 -22.12 20.23 3.91
CA MET A 21 -22.08 20.74 2.53
C MET A 21 -21.27 22.03 2.47
N PRO A 22 -20.61 22.33 1.34
CA PRO A 22 -20.07 23.66 1.07
C PRO A 22 -21.14 24.73 1.30
N GLN A 23 -20.78 25.82 1.96
CA GLN A 23 -21.68 26.94 2.20
C GLN A 23 -21.40 28.03 1.15
N ASP A 24 -22.41 28.44 0.40
CA ASP A 24 -22.42 29.67 -0.40
C ASP A 24 -23.54 30.56 0.18
N ILE A 25 -23.19 31.50 1.07
CA ILE A 25 -24.17 32.31 1.78
C ILE A 25 -24.52 33.52 0.90
N ARG A 26 -25.62 33.41 0.16
CA ARG A 26 -26.19 34.54 -0.59
C ARG A 26 -27.38 35.13 0.17
N PRO A 27 -27.34 36.42 0.56
CA PRO A 27 -28.48 37.05 1.23
C PRO A 27 -29.67 37.18 0.27
N GLY A 28 -30.88 36.86 0.76
CA GLY A 28 -32.15 37.10 0.06
C GLY A 28 -32.71 35.92 -0.76
N PHE A 29 -32.08 34.76 -0.76
CA PHE A 29 -32.57 33.57 -1.48
C PHE A 29 -33.36 32.60 -0.59
N ASP A 30 -34.29 31.85 -1.22
CA ASP A 30 -34.98 30.72 -0.57
C ASP A 30 -33.95 29.63 -0.20
N ARG A 31 -33.93 29.26 1.08
CA ARG A 31 -33.00 28.28 1.65
C ARG A 31 -33.14 26.90 1.00
N LEU A 32 -34.36 26.52 0.56
CA LEU A 32 -34.59 25.21 -0.05
C LEU A 32 -34.00 25.14 -1.45
N GLU A 33 -34.24 26.17 -2.27
CA GLU A 33 -33.70 26.25 -3.62
C GLU A 33 -32.18 26.37 -3.62
N GLU A 34 -31.63 27.09 -2.64
CA GLU A 34 -30.19 27.18 -2.46
C GLU A 34 -29.55 25.84 -2.08
N ALA A 35 -30.19 25.06 -1.19
CA ALA A 35 -29.71 23.72 -0.84
C ALA A 35 -29.74 22.76 -2.04
N LYS A 36 -30.78 22.80 -2.87
CA LYS A 36 -30.86 22.01 -4.12
C LYS A 36 -29.78 22.41 -5.10
N ARG A 37 -29.54 23.72 -5.27
CA ARG A 37 -28.50 24.27 -6.13
C ARG A 37 -27.13 23.78 -5.70
N ILE A 38 -26.77 23.96 -4.44
CA ILE A 38 -25.48 23.53 -3.88
C ILE A 38 -25.27 22.02 -4.07
N LEU A 39 -26.30 21.20 -3.84
CA LEU A 39 -26.21 19.75 -4.07
C LEU A 39 -25.94 19.43 -5.55
N SER A 40 -26.71 20.02 -6.46
CA SER A 40 -26.56 19.82 -7.91
C SER A 40 -25.19 20.26 -8.41
N GLU A 41 -24.72 21.43 -7.99
CA GLU A 41 -23.40 21.96 -8.33
C GLU A 41 -22.28 21.07 -7.79
N THR A 42 -22.42 20.57 -6.56
CA THR A 42 -21.43 19.66 -5.97
C THR A 42 -21.35 18.35 -6.75
N VAL A 43 -22.50 17.75 -7.10
CA VAL A 43 -22.55 16.53 -7.92
C VAL A 43 -21.91 16.75 -9.29
N ASN A 44 -22.26 17.85 -9.96
CA ASN A 44 -21.72 18.18 -11.28
C ASN A 44 -20.21 18.44 -11.25
N LEU A 45 -19.74 19.16 -10.22
CA LEU A 45 -18.31 19.41 -10.02
C LEU A 45 -17.54 18.10 -9.83
N TRP A 46 -18.04 17.22 -8.95
CA TRP A 46 -17.41 15.92 -8.71
C TRP A 46 -17.44 15.05 -9.97
N ALA A 47 -18.56 15.05 -10.71
CA ALA A 47 -18.64 14.34 -11.97
C ALA A 47 -17.61 14.86 -12.99
N GLY A 48 -17.41 16.18 -13.07
CA GLY A 48 -16.40 16.80 -13.94
C GLY A 48 -14.96 16.40 -13.58
N ILE A 49 -14.64 16.37 -12.28
CA ILE A 49 -13.28 16.06 -11.80
C ILE A 49 -12.99 14.54 -11.90
N PHE A 50 -13.88 13.71 -11.36
CA PHE A 50 -13.59 12.30 -11.12
C PHE A 50 -13.89 11.39 -12.32
N ASN A 51 -14.80 11.77 -13.23
CA ASN A 51 -15.02 10.98 -14.44
C ASN A 51 -13.82 11.03 -15.38
N GLN A 52 -13.07 12.12 -15.40
CA GLN A 52 -11.84 12.23 -16.20
C GLN A 52 -10.74 11.29 -15.71
N GLN A 53 -10.76 10.92 -14.43
CA GLN A 53 -9.73 10.08 -13.80
C GLN A 53 -9.94 8.58 -14.05
N ASN A 54 -11.00 8.15 -14.75
CA ASN A 54 -11.30 6.74 -15.05
C ASN A 54 -11.18 5.81 -13.83
N ILE A 55 -11.72 6.26 -12.69
CA ILE A 55 -11.67 5.53 -11.43
C ILE A 55 -12.56 4.28 -11.52
N GLY A 56 -12.05 3.14 -11.05
CA GLY A 56 -12.79 1.89 -10.95
C GLY A 56 -13.87 1.96 -9.87
N LEU A 57 -14.97 1.21 -10.03
CA LEU A 57 -16.08 1.24 -9.06
C LEU A 57 -15.64 0.74 -7.68
N ASP A 58 -14.79 -0.27 -7.65
CA ASP A 58 -14.16 -0.83 -6.45
C ASP A 58 -13.33 0.21 -5.69
N ARG A 59 -12.52 0.98 -6.42
CA ARG A 59 -11.68 2.06 -5.87
C ARG A 59 -12.55 3.20 -5.34
N TRP A 60 -13.64 3.52 -6.02
CA TRP A 60 -14.59 4.53 -5.56
C TRP A 60 -15.29 4.10 -4.27
N GLU A 61 -15.76 2.86 -4.18
CA GLU A 61 -16.42 2.34 -2.99
C GLU A 61 -15.47 2.28 -1.78
N LYS A 62 -14.20 1.87 -1.98
CA LYS A 62 -13.17 1.96 -0.92
C LYS A 62 -12.90 3.41 -0.51
N ALA A 63 -12.79 4.33 -1.47
CA ALA A 63 -12.59 5.75 -1.17
C ALA A 63 -13.77 6.38 -0.44
N GLU A 64 -15.01 6.01 -0.77
CA GLU A 64 -16.21 6.42 -0.03
C GLU A 64 -16.11 6.02 1.44
N GLN A 65 -15.76 4.76 1.74
CA GLN A 65 -15.61 4.27 3.11
C GLN A 65 -14.53 5.05 3.88
N ILE A 66 -13.39 5.30 3.24
CA ILE A 66 -12.31 6.10 3.83
C ILE A 66 -12.79 7.52 4.11
N ALA A 67 -13.47 8.16 3.16
CA ALA A 67 -13.96 9.54 3.28
C ALA A 67 -14.98 9.70 4.43
N LEU A 68 -15.82 8.68 4.67
CA LEU A 68 -16.77 8.67 5.80
C LEU A 68 -16.05 8.71 7.16
N THR A 69 -14.93 7.99 7.28
CA THR A 69 -14.18 7.87 8.54
C THR A 69 -13.01 8.85 8.67
N LEU A 70 -12.68 9.62 7.63
CA LEU A 70 -11.52 10.49 7.63
C LEU A 70 -11.70 11.63 8.66
N THR A 71 -10.90 11.59 9.73
CA THR A 71 -10.93 12.57 10.83
C THR A 71 -9.82 13.62 10.75
N GLY A 72 -8.82 13.40 9.89
CA GLY A 72 -7.77 14.39 9.62
C GLY A 72 -6.95 14.03 8.38
N ALA A 73 -6.59 15.06 7.61
CA ALA A 73 -5.64 14.98 6.51
C ALA A 73 -4.90 16.31 6.42
N ASN A 74 -3.58 16.30 6.29
CA ASN A 74 -2.67 17.46 6.35
C ASN A 74 -3.26 18.76 5.77
N GLY A 75 -3.72 19.67 6.64
CA GLY A 75 -4.24 20.99 6.25
C GLY A 75 -5.62 20.98 5.56
N LEU A 76 -6.28 19.84 5.44
CA LEU A 76 -7.57 19.67 4.77
C LEU A 76 -8.72 19.73 5.80
N ASN A 77 -9.73 20.55 5.52
CA ASN A 77 -10.95 20.55 6.32
C ASN A 77 -11.82 19.35 5.95
N VAL A 78 -11.51 18.20 6.57
CA VAL A 78 -12.18 16.92 6.30
C VAL A 78 -13.64 16.91 6.70
N ASN A 79 -14.13 17.95 7.40
CA ASN A 79 -15.52 18.07 7.82
C ASN A 79 -16.40 18.68 6.73
N ILE A 80 -15.83 19.21 5.65
CA ILE A 80 -16.57 19.77 4.52
C ILE A 80 -16.53 18.80 3.34
N ILE A 81 -17.70 18.52 2.77
CA ILE A 81 -17.85 17.72 1.55
C ILE A 81 -17.22 18.52 0.40
N SER A 82 -16.02 18.11 -0.01
CA SER A 82 -15.22 18.82 -1.01
C SER A 82 -14.54 17.82 -1.94
N PRO A 83 -14.20 18.23 -3.18
CA PRO A 83 -13.40 17.39 -4.07
C PRO A 83 -12.07 17.00 -3.43
N ALA A 84 -11.47 17.89 -2.62
CA ALA A 84 -10.21 17.61 -1.93
C ALA A 84 -10.33 16.47 -0.91
N LEU A 85 -11.43 16.43 -0.15
CA LEU A 85 -11.73 15.31 0.77
C LEU A 85 -11.79 13.98 0.00
N MET A 86 -12.56 13.96 -1.10
CA MET A 86 -12.71 12.74 -1.90
C MET A 86 -11.40 12.35 -2.60
N GLN A 87 -10.62 13.31 -3.09
CA GLN A 87 -9.31 13.05 -3.70
C GLN A 87 -8.31 12.47 -2.69
N ALA A 88 -8.31 12.96 -1.46
CA ALA A 88 -7.48 12.41 -0.38
C ALA A 88 -7.86 10.97 -0.05
N ALA A 89 -9.17 10.68 0.02
CA ALA A 89 -9.66 9.33 0.24
C ALA A 89 -9.36 8.39 -0.93
N LEU A 90 -9.49 8.87 -2.17
CA LEU A 90 -9.11 8.14 -3.38
C LEU A 90 -7.63 7.79 -3.38
N LYS A 91 -6.76 8.74 -3.03
CA LYS A 91 -5.33 8.49 -2.95
C LYS A 91 -5.01 7.36 -1.94
N GLN A 92 -5.62 7.37 -0.77
CA GLN A 92 -5.46 6.28 0.22
C GLN A 92 -6.01 4.95 -0.30
N ALA A 93 -7.16 4.96 -1.00
CA ALA A 93 -7.72 3.76 -1.60
C ALA A 93 -6.80 3.19 -2.70
N GLU A 94 -6.17 4.04 -3.50
CA GLU A 94 -5.20 3.65 -4.53
C GLU A 94 -3.92 3.07 -3.92
N GLU A 95 -3.36 3.70 -2.90
CA GLU A 95 -2.20 3.19 -2.16
C GLU A 95 -2.50 1.80 -1.58
N ALA A 96 -3.67 1.63 -0.97
CA ALA A 96 -4.12 0.33 -0.45
C ALA A 96 -4.30 -0.72 -1.56
N HIS A 97 -4.90 -0.34 -2.69
CA HIS A 97 -5.09 -1.25 -3.83
C HIS A 97 -3.76 -1.66 -4.49
N VAL A 98 -2.81 -0.72 -4.63
CA VAL A 98 -1.46 -1.02 -5.12
C VAL A 98 -0.76 -1.97 -4.16
N GLN A 99 -0.83 -1.72 -2.86
CA GLN A 99 -0.24 -2.62 -1.86
C GLN A 99 -0.89 -4.02 -1.90
N GLU A 100 -2.22 -4.09 -2.04
CA GLU A 100 -2.94 -5.35 -2.17
C GLU A 100 -2.56 -6.12 -3.44
N ASN A 101 -2.41 -5.44 -4.58
CA ASN A 101 -1.95 -6.05 -5.82
C ASN A 101 -0.49 -6.51 -5.73
N ILE A 102 0.39 -5.74 -5.10
CA ILE A 102 1.77 -6.16 -4.81
C ILE A 102 1.76 -7.41 -3.95
N ASN A 103 0.95 -7.44 -2.88
CA ASN A 103 0.81 -8.60 -2.01
C ASN A 103 0.27 -9.81 -2.78
N ARG A 104 -0.74 -9.63 -3.64
CA ARG A 104 -1.31 -10.70 -4.49
C ARG A 104 -0.28 -11.26 -5.45
N CYS A 105 0.44 -10.40 -6.18
CA CYS A 105 1.50 -10.81 -7.08
C CYS A 105 2.62 -11.57 -6.33
N ASN A 106 2.98 -11.11 -5.13
CA ASN A 106 3.93 -11.82 -4.28
C ASN A 106 3.39 -13.18 -3.80
N MET A 107 2.09 -13.27 -3.49
CA MET A 107 1.43 -14.53 -3.12
C MET A 107 1.33 -15.51 -4.30
N GLU A 108 1.12 -15.03 -5.52
CA GLU A 108 1.14 -15.84 -6.74
C GLU A 108 2.55 -16.34 -7.05
N LYS A 109 3.58 -15.51 -6.86
CA LYS A 109 4.99 -15.96 -6.90
C LYS A 109 5.29 -17.02 -5.84
N LEU A 110 4.58 -16.98 -4.72
CA LEU A 110 4.65 -18.00 -3.69
C LEU A 110 3.83 -19.25 -4.06
N SER A 111 2.75 -19.18 -4.84
CA SER A 111 1.77 -20.28 -4.99
C SER A 111 2.14 -21.37 -5.99
N ASP A 112 3.42 -21.69 -6.16
CA ASP A 112 3.90 -22.77 -7.05
C ASP A 112 3.55 -24.20 -6.55
N GLY A 113 2.55 -24.33 -5.66
CA GLY A 113 2.04 -25.59 -5.10
C GLY A 113 2.98 -26.33 -4.13
N LYS A 114 4.26 -25.96 -4.07
CA LYS A 114 5.29 -26.66 -3.27
C LYS A 114 5.20 -26.32 -1.77
N PRO A 115 5.55 -27.24 -0.85
CA PRO A 115 5.71 -26.94 0.57
C PRO A 115 6.66 -25.75 0.83
N LEU A 116 6.45 -25.01 1.94
CA LEU A 116 7.28 -23.86 2.30
C LEU A 116 8.77 -24.22 2.38
N ALA A 117 9.10 -25.37 2.99
CA ALA A 117 10.48 -25.86 3.10
C ALA A 117 11.18 -26.00 1.73
N ASP A 118 10.47 -26.50 0.72
CA ASP A 118 11.03 -26.68 -0.63
C ASP A 118 11.26 -25.33 -1.33
N ARG A 119 10.38 -24.35 -1.08
CA ARG A 119 10.54 -22.98 -1.60
C ARG A 119 11.74 -22.29 -0.95
N LEU A 120 11.89 -22.42 0.38
CA LEU A 120 13.04 -21.91 1.12
C LEU A 120 14.33 -22.51 0.57
N ASN A 121 14.38 -23.83 0.42
CA ASN A 121 15.55 -24.52 -0.14
C ASN A 121 15.86 -24.06 -1.57
N SER A 122 14.85 -23.85 -2.41
CA SER A 122 15.06 -23.35 -3.77
C SER A 122 15.64 -21.92 -3.80
N MET A 123 15.14 -21.02 -2.95
CA MET A 123 15.67 -19.66 -2.83
C MET A 123 17.13 -19.67 -2.33
N LEU A 124 17.42 -20.47 -1.30
CA LEU A 124 18.77 -20.61 -0.77
C LEU A 124 19.72 -21.20 -1.81
N LEU A 125 19.29 -22.23 -2.56
CA LEU A 125 20.11 -22.83 -3.62
C LEU A 125 20.43 -21.82 -4.73
N LYS A 126 19.44 -21.04 -5.18
CA LYS A 126 19.65 -19.98 -6.17
C LYS A 126 20.64 -18.93 -5.68
N TRP A 127 20.50 -18.50 -4.43
CA TRP A 127 21.42 -17.56 -3.81
C TRP A 127 22.84 -18.13 -3.72
N THR A 128 22.99 -19.35 -3.21
CA THR A 128 24.30 -20.02 -3.11
C THR A 128 24.96 -20.18 -4.48
N ALA A 129 24.22 -20.62 -5.50
CA ALA A 129 24.73 -20.73 -6.86
C ALA A 129 25.24 -19.38 -7.40
N ALA A 130 24.48 -18.30 -7.19
CA ALA A 130 24.90 -16.96 -7.60
C ALA A 130 26.18 -16.49 -6.87
N LYS A 131 26.28 -16.72 -5.55
CA LYS A 131 27.51 -16.36 -4.80
C LYS A 131 28.73 -17.18 -5.26
N LEU A 132 28.53 -18.44 -5.63
CA LEU A 132 29.60 -19.28 -6.18
C LEU A 132 30.08 -18.78 -7.55
N THR A 133 29.15 -18.35 -8.42
CA THR A 133 29.51 -17.73 -9.71
C THR A 133 30.25 -16.40 -9.55
N GLU A 134 30.03 -15.68 -8.45
CA GLU A 134 30.76 -14.46 -8.09
C GLU A 134 32.14 -14.72 -7.48
N HIS A 135 32.51 -15.99 -7.24
CA HIS A 135 33.72 -16.39 -6.51
C HIS A 135 33.88 -15.70 -5.15
N ARG A 136 32.75 -15.39 -4.50
CA ARG A 136 32.72 -14.61 -3.26
C ARG A 136 32.82 -15.52 -2.03
N LEU A 137 33.67 -15.12 -1.08
CA LEU A 137 33.69 -15.71 0.26
C LEU A 137 32.44 -15.31 1.05
N ILE A 138 31.67 -16.29 1.51
CA ILE A 138 30.39 -16.06 2.23
C ILE A 138 30.63 -15.81 3.72
N MET A 139 31.42 -16.67 4.38
CA MET A 139 31.59 -16.70 5.83
C MET A 139 32.01 -15.37 6.47
N PRO A 140 32.91 -14.55 5.88
CA PRO A 140 33.34 -13.30 6.51
C PRO A 140 32.24 -12.24 6.67
N TYR A 141 31.11 -12.41 5.99
CA TYR A 141 29.99 -11.45 5.96
C TYR A 141 28.74 -12.00 6.62
N MET A 142 28.81 -13.21 7.20
CA MET A 142 27.64 -13.84 7.79
C MET A 142 27.23 -13.12 9.08
N PRO A 143 25.99 -12.61 9.19
CA PRO A 143 25.53 -11.96 10.40
C PRO A 143 25.42 -12.96 11.55
N GLN A 144 25.64 -12.48 12.77
CA GLN A 144 25.35 -13.22 13.99
C GLN A 144 23.85 -13.33 14.22
N ASP A 145 23.40 -14.41 14.86
CA ASP A 145 21.99 -14.71 15.10
C ASP A 145 21.25 -13.53 15.74
N LYS A 146 21.85 -12.92 16.76
CA LYS A 146 21.29 -11.73 17.41
C LYS A 146 20.94 -10.60 16.42
N ALA A 147 21.82 -10.32 15.47
CA ALA A 147 21.60 -9.27 14.47
C ALA A 147 20.47 -9.64 13.50
N VAL A 148 20.32 -10.93 13.18
CA VAL A 148 19.25 -11.45 12.33
C VAL A 148 17.88 -11.26 13.00
N PHE A 149 17.77 -11.60 14.29
CA PHE A 149 16.54 -11.39 15.06
C PHE A 149 16.21 -9.90 15.24
N GLU A 150 17.21 -9.08 15.54
CA GLU A 150 17.02 -7.62 15.64
C GLU A 150 16.49 -7.05 14.33
N TYR A 151 17.08 -7.43 13.19
CA TYR A 151 16.61 -6.99 11.88
C TYR A 151 15.21 -7.52 11.56
N GLY A 152 14.93 -8.80 11.84
CA GLY A 152 13.61 -9.40 11.65
C GLY A 152 12.50 -8.65 12.41
N ARG A 153 12.77 -8.28 13.67
CA ARG A 153 11.84 -7.47 14.48
C ARG A 153 11.68 -6.05 13.94
N GLN A 154 12.76 -5.43 13.46
CA GLN A 154 12.71 -4.10 12.85
C GLN A 154 11.81 -4.06 11.60
N ILE A 155 11.77 -5.13 10.81
CA ILE A 155 10.88 -5.22 9.64
C ILE A 155 9.46 -5.72 10.00
N GLY A 156 9.15 -5.84 11.29
CA GLY A 156 7.82 -6.19 11.80
C GLY A 156 7.46 -7.67 11.64
N LEU A 157 8.42 -8.57 11.87
CA LEU A 157 8.17 -10.01 12.05
C LEU A 157 8.15 -10.38 13.54
N ASN A 158 7.37 -11.40 13.89
CA ASN A 158 7.45 -12.05 15.18
C ASN A 158 8.57 -13.11 15.23
N ASP A 159 8.98 -13.52 16.43
CA ASP A 159 10.11 -14.44 16.61
C ASP A 159 9.90 -15.78 15.90
N ASN A 160 8.68 -16.32 15.88
CA ASN A 160 8.37 -17.56 15.16
C ASN A 160 8.55 -17.42 13.63
N ALA A 161 8.14 -16.30 13.05
CA ALA A 161 8.30 -16.02 11.62
C ALA A 161 9.77 -15.80 11.25
N ILE A 162 10.55 -15.22 12.17
CA ILE A 162 12.00 -15.07 12.04
C ILE A 162 12.67 -16.45 12.07
N ASP A 163 12.35 -17.29 13.05
CA ASP A 163 12.92 -18.64 13.17
C ASP A 163 12.69 -19.47 11.91
N ASN A 164 11.45 -19.48 11.42
CA ASN A 164 11.07 -20.25 10.23
C ASN A 164 11.79 -19.79 8.94
N GLN A 165 12.28 -18.55 8.91
CA GLN A 165 12.85 -17.94 7.70
C GLN A 165 14.24 -17.35 7.97
N PHE A 166 14.89 -17.81 9.03
CA PHE A 166 16.14 -17.27 9.55
C PHE A 166 17.24 -17.25 8.50
N ARG A 167 17.33 -18.31 7.68
CA ARG A 167 18.33 -18.43 6.61
C ARG A 167 18.14 -17.41 5.49
N ILE A 168 16.92 -17.00 5.18
CA ILE A 168 16.66 -15.95 4.19
C ILE A 168 17.22 -14.62 4.68
N LEU A 169 16.92 -14.27 5.93
CA LEU A 169 17.41 -13.04 6.53
C LEU A 169 18.95 -13.04 6.61
N GLN A 170 19.56 -14.16 6.99
CA GLN A 170 21.02 -14.32 6.96
C GLN A 170 21.61 -14.07 5.56
N CYS A 171 21.04 -14.65 4.51
CA CYS A 171 21.54 -14.49 3.14
C CYS A 171 21.42 -13.03 2.66
N TYR A 172 20.28 -12.39 2.90
CA TYR A 172 20.07 -10.98 2.56
C TYR A 172 21.06 -10.07 3.29
N MET A 173 21.19 -10.23 4.61
CA MET A 173 22.10 -9.43 5.43
C MET A 173 23.58 -9.69 5.09
N ASN A 174 23.93 -10.91 4.67
CA ASN A 174 25.26 -11.23 4.16
C ASN A 174 25.58 -10.41 2.91
N ASP A 175 24.66 -10.38 1.93
CA ASP A 175 24.78 -9.55 0.73
C ASP A 175 24.84 -8.06 1.04
N PHE A 176 24.00 -7.58 1.95
CA PHE A 176 24.04 -6.19 2.38
C PHE A 176 25.40 -5.81 3.00
N THR A 177 25.95 -6.67 3.85
CA THR A 177 27.24 -6.45 4.52
C THR A 177 28.40 -6.43 3.52
N TYR A 178 28.40 -7.34 2.55
CA TYR A 178 29.40 -7.37 1.49
C TYR A 178 29.32 -6.12 0.61
N SER A 179 28.12 -5.78 0.16
CA SER A 179 27.87 -4.62 -0.70
C SER A 179 28.37 -3.34 -0.05
N ARG A 180 28.11 -3.17 1.27
CA ARG A 180 28.63 -2.05 2.05
C ARG A 180 30.15 -2.05 2.18
N LYS A 181 30.78 -3.21 2.34
CA LYS A 181 32.25 -3.32 2.48
C LYS A 181 32.99 -3.02 1.18
N HIS A 182 32.43 -3.42 0.05
CA HIS A 182 33.05 -3.28 -1.28
C HIS A 182 32.51 -2.10 -2.09
N ASN A 183 31.55 -1.35 -1.53
CA ASN A 183 30.89 -0.22 -2.18
C ASN A 183 30.22 -0.60 -3.51
N GLU A 184 29.56 -1.76 -3.52
CA GLU A 184 28.84 -2.32 -4.67
C GLU A 184 27.32 -2.31 -4.42
N PRO A 185 26.48 -2.35 -5.48
CA PRO A 185 25.03 -2.49 -5.31
C PRO A 185 24.67 -3.84 -4.67
N CYS A 186 23.67 -3.83 -3.79
CA CYS A 186 23.17 -5.05 -3.17
C CYS A 186 22.46 -5.92 -4.20
N LYS A 187 23.07 -7.05 -4.55
CA LYS A 187 22.57 -8.04 -5.51
C LYS A 187 21.50 -8.98 -4.94
N SER A 188 20.93 -8.64 -3.80
CA SER A 188 19.79 -9.33 -3.22
C SER A 188 18.72 -8.31 -2.83
N LYS A 189 17.47 -8.68 -3.08
CA LYS A 189 16.29 -7.93 -2.67
C LYS A 189 15.45 -8.80 -1.75
N LEU A 190 15.13 -8.28 -0.59
CA LEU A 190 14.22 -8.93 0.35
C LEU A 190 12.80 -8.37 0.15
N LEU A 191 11.85 -9.25 -0.15
CA LEU A 191 10.43 -8.92 -0.21
C LEU A 191 9.73 -9.48 1.03
N LYS A 192 8.82 -8.71 1.62
CA LYS A 192 7.99 -9.11 2.76
C LYS A 192 6.52 -9.03 2.40
N CYS A 193 5.77 -10.10 2.66
CA CYS A 193 4.32 -10.17 2.52
C CYS A 193 3.72 -10.78 3.80
N GLY A 194 3.16 -9.94 4.66
CA GLY A 194 2.76 -10.36 6.01
C GLY A 194 3.97 -10.87 6.79
N ASP A 195 3.90 -12.13 7.23
CA ASP A 195 4.98 -12.83 7.92
C ASP A 195 5.91 -13.62 6.99
N THR A 196 5.67 -13.63 5.68
CA THR A 196 6.48 -14.38 4.71
C THR A 196 7.52 -13.51 4.04
N LEU A 197 8.72 -14.05 3.85
CA LEU A 197 9.87 -13.43 3.21
C LEU A 197 10.21 -14.14 1.89
N THR A 198 10.67 -13.36 0.92
CA THR A 198 11.20 -13.87 -0.35
C THR A 198 12.52 -13.20 -0.65
N LEU A 199 13.53 -14.00 -0.97
CA LEU A 199 14.84 -13.53 -1.39
C LEU A 199 14.93 -13.58 -2.92
N GLU A 200 15.00 -12.42 -3.56
CA GLU A 200 15.27 -12.30 -4.99
C GLU A 200 16.76 -11.97 -5.20
N VAL A 201 17.46 -12.81 -5.96
CA VAL A 201 18.83 -12.53 -6.39
C VAL A 201 18.75 -11.68 -7.66
N LEU A 202 19.42 -10.53 -7.65
CA LEU A 202 19.49 -9.60 -8.77
C LEU A 202 20.72 -9.93 -9.63
N ALA A 203 20.57 -9.83 -10.95
CA ALA A 203 21.65 -10.03 -11.92
C ALA A 203 22.60 -8.83 -11.97
#